data_AF-A0AA41HE73-F1
#
_entry.id   AF-A0AA41HE73-F1
#
_cell.length_a   1.000
_cell.length_b   1.000
_cell.length_c   1.000
_cell.angle_alpha   90.00
_cell.angle_beta   90.00
_cell.angle_gamma   90.00
#
_symmetry.space_group_name_H-M   'P 1'
#
loop_
_entity.id
_entity.type
_entity.pdbx_description
1 polymer ?
#
loop_
_entity_poly.entity_id
_entity_poly.type
_entity_poly.pdbx_seq_one_letter_code
_entity_poly.pdbx_strand_id
1 'polypeptide(L)'
;MSHSPLFQTMLTWNNAPAGALLLPGLQLAALPAEQLSAQFDLSLTLADDGVVIGGHIDYATDLFEHASVERIAGHFQTLLAAMAADPRQRVGALALLTPDQRHQLLTGFNASGADYPRDQLLHQAFEAQAAARPDAIALVCESHSLSYGQLNRRANQLAHHLLARGVRPDDRVAVCLERGLDLVAALLAILKAGAAYVPLDPAYPAERIAHMLADSAPAAVLTQRSLLDTLPAGAAALAIDAAAEAAAIAARADVNPDPAVLGLHAGHLAYIIYTSGSTGLPKGVMVEHANVTRLLAATDHWF
;
A
#
# COMPACT_ATOMS: atom_id res chain seq x y z
N MET A 1 -35.62 -12.30 5.59
CA MET A 1 -34.30 -12.60 6.17
C MET A 1 -34.51 -13.62 7.28
N SER A 2 -34.38 -14.90 6.97
CA SER A 2 -34.61 -16.01 7.90
C SER A 2 -33.35 -16.86 7.99
N HIS A 3 -32.35 -16.38 8.72
CA HIS A 3 -31.25 -17.25 9.09
C HIS A 3 -31.77 -18.30 10.08
N SER A 4 -31.21 -19.52 10.01
CA SER A 4 -31.38 -20.50 11.07
C SER A 4 -30.95 -19.88 12.42
N PRO A 5 -31.69 -20.14 13.51
CA PRO A 5 -31.55 -19.40 14.77
C PRO A 5 -30.24 -19.66 15.52
N LEU A 6 -29.50 -20.73 15.20
CA LEU A 6 -28.32 -21.15 15.96
C LEU A 6 -27.09 -21.49 15.10
N PHE A 7 -27.28 -22.09 13.93
CA PHE A 7 -26.18 -22.49 13.05
C PHE A 7 -26.59 -22.40 11.59
N GLN A 8 -25.64 -22.06 10.73
CA GLN A 8 -25.88 -21.90 9.29
C GLN A 8 -25.35 -23.09 8.47
N THR A 9 -24.48 -23.91 9.07
CA THR A 9 -23.89 -25.08 8.43
C THR A 9 -24.21 -26.36 9.20
N MET A 10 -24.53 -27.43 8.48
CA MET A 10 -24.82 -28.74 9.07
C MET A 10 -23.85 -29.79 8.55
N LEU A 11 -23.34 -30.64 9.44
CA LEU A 11 -22.63 -31.87 9.11
C LEU A 11 -23.46 -33.06 9.59
N THR A 12 -23.85 -33.94 8.68
CA THR A 12 -24.55 -35.18 8.96
C THR A 12 -23.63 -36.36 8.66
N TRP A 13 -23.45 -37.25 9.63
CA TRP A 13 -22.68 -38.49 9.45
C TRP A 13 -23.61 -39.70 9.59
N ASN A 14 -23.88 -40.36 8.46
CA ASN A 14 -24.76 -41.52 8.38
C ASN A 14 -23.94 -42.80 8.47
N ASN A 15 -23.99 -43.46 9.63
CA ASN A 15 -23.32 -44.74 9.88
C ASN A 15 -24.30 -45.92 9.94
N ALA A 16 -25.53 -45.75 9.44
CA ALA A 16 -26.53 -46.80 9.42
C ALA A 16 -26.28 -47.72 8.22
N PRO A 17 -26.16 -49.06 8.41
CA PRO A 17 -26.03 -49.97 7.29
C PRO A 17 -27.26 -49.81 6.39
N ALA A 18 -27.03 -49.63 5.09
CA ALA A 18 -28.10 -49.66 4.10
C ALA A 18 -28.75 -51.05 4.17
N GLY A 19 -29.87 -51.14 4.88
CA GLY A 19 -30.63 -52.37 4.96
C GLY A 19 -31.14 -52.71 3.57
N ALA A 20 -30.59 -53.74 2.94
CA ALA A 20 -31.18 -54.30 1.75
C ALA A 20 -32.52 -54.92 2.15
N LEU A 21 -33.63 -54.35 1.67
CA LEU A 21 -34.92 -55.00 1.78
C LEU A 21 -34.90 -56.23 0.87
N LEU A 22 -34.61 -57.40 1.45
CA LEU A 22 -34.53 -58.65 0.70
C LEU A 22 -35.94 -59.24 0.55
N LEU A 23 -36.52 -59.10 -0.64
CA LEU A 23 -37.75 -59.78 -1.03
C LEU A 23 -37.42 -60.96 -1.94
N PRO A 24 -37.89 -62.19 -1.64
CA PRO A 24 -37.60 -63.35 -2.47
C PRO A 24 -38.03 -63.15 -3.92
N GLY A 25 -37.10 -63.32 -4.87
CA GLY A 25 -37.37 -63.19 -6.31
C GLY A 25 -37.42 -61.77 -6.86
N LEU A 26 -37.11 -60.74 -6.07
CA LEU A 26 -37.14 -59.34 -6.49
C LEU A 26 -35.79 -58.65 -6.20
N GLN A 27 -35.28 -57.91 -7.19
CA GLN A 27 -34.19 -56.95 -6.99
C GLN A 27 -34.78 -55.56 -6.79
N LEU A 28 -34.48 -54.93 -5.65
CA LEU A 28 -34.89 -53.57 -5.34
C LEU A 28 -33.67 -52.66 -5.43
N ALA A 29 -33.80 -51.57 -6.18
CA ALA A 29 -32.85 -50.48 -6.20
C ALA A 29 -33.54 -49.22 -5.66
N ALA A 30 -32.92 -48.57 -4.67
CA ALA A 30 -33.41 -47.29 -4.19
C ALA A 30 -33.23 -46.24 -5.29
N LEU A 31 -34.30 -45.53 -5.62
CA LEU A 31 -34.22 -44.34 -6.46
C LEU A 31 -33.93 -43.14 -5.55
N PRO A 32 -32.88 -42.35 -5.83
CA PRO A 32 -32.66 -41.11 -5.08
C PRO A 32 -33.84 -40.17 -5.33
N ALA A 33 -34.43 -39.67 -4.23
CA ALA A 33 -35.42 -38.60 -4.32
C ALA A 33 -34.69 -37.28 -4.63
N GLU A 34 -35.23 -36.47 -5.55
CA GLU A 34 -34.74 -35.11 -5.76
C GLU A 34 -35.07 -34.26 -4.53
N GLN A 35 -34.07 -34.01 -3.69
CA GLN A 35 -34.19 -33.10 -2.56
C GLN A 35 -34.11 -31.67 -3.10
N LEU A 36 -35.27 -31.03 -3.29
CA LEU A 36 -35.39 -29.74 -4.01
C LEU A 36 -35.22 -28.49 -3.11
N SER A 37 -34.98 -28.62 -1.81
CA SER A 37 -34.83 -27.46 -0.92
C SER A 37 -33.68 -27.57 0.07
N ALA A 38 -32.84 -26.53 0.10
CA ALA A 38 -31.82 -26.35 1.13
C ALA A 38 -32.47 -25.87 2.43
N GLN A 39 -32.31 -26.64 3.51
CA GLN A 39 -32.85 -26.32 4.83
C GLN A 39 -31.92 -25.39 5.64
N PHE A 40 -30.64 -25.39 5.29
CA PHE A 40 -29.59 -24.54 5.84
C PHE A 40 -28.79 -23.94 4.68
N ASP A 41 -27.96 -22.94 4.99
CA ASP A 41 -27.13 -22.27 3.98
C ASP A 41 -26.22 -23.30 3.28
N LEU A 42 -25.60 -24.21 4.04
CA LEU A 42 -24.79 -25.32 3.52
C LEU A 42 -24.87 -26.57 4.42
N SER A 43 -25.19 -27.73 3.86
CA SER A 43 -25.29 -29.00 4.58
C SER A 43 -24.43 -30.06 3.91
N LEU A 44 -23.46 -30.62 4.64
CA LEU A 44 -22.64 -31.74 4.20
C LEU A 44 -23.18 -33.02 4.82
N THR A 45 -23.60 -33.97 3.98
CA THR A 45 -24.02 -35.30 4.42
C THR A 45 -23.01 -36.33 3.94
N LEU A 46 -22.41 -37.07 4.87
CA LEU A 46 -21.44 -38.13 4.60
C LEU A 46 -21.95 -39.48 5.11
N ALA A 47 -21.55 -40.55 4.44
CA ALA A 47 -21.76 -41.93 4.84
C ALA A 47 -20.48 -42.74 4.60
N ASP A 48 -20.23 -43.72 5.46
CA ASP A 48 -19.11 -44.65 5.35
C ASP A 48 -19.66 -46.04 4.99
N ASP A 49 -19.31 -46.53 3.81
CA ASP A 49 -19.71 -47.88 3.35
C ASP A 49 -18.68 -48.96 3.72
N GLY A 50 -17.65 -48.61 4.49
CA GLY A 50 -16.54 -49.46 4.89
C GLY A 50 -15.39 -49.53 3.88
N VAL A 51 -15.55 -48.92 2.69
CA VAL A 51 -14.52 -48.83 1.65
C VAL A 51 -14.23 -47.36 1.30
N VAL A 52 -15.28 -46.55 1.18
CA VAL A 52 -15.21 -45.13 0.82
C VAL A 52 -16.16 -44.32 1.72
N ILE A 53 -15.67 -43.16 2.16
CA ILE A 53 -16.53 -42.13 2.77
C ILE A 53 -17.07 -41.26 1.63
N GLY A 54 -18.35 -41.39 1.34
CA GLY A 54 -19.04 -40.70 0.24
C GLY A 54 -20.20 -39.83 0.74
N GLY A 55 -20.67 -38.89 -0.08
CA GLY A 55 -21.70 -37.96 0.36
C GLY A 55 -22.09 -36.90 -0.66
N HIS A 56 -22.87 -35.93 -0.21
CA HIS A 56 -23.31 -34.78 -1.00
C HIS A 56 -23.32 -33.51 -0.14
N ILE A 57 -23.30 -32.36 -0.83
CA ILE A 57 -23.47 -31.05 -0.21
C ILE A 57 -24.75 -30.43 -0.77
N ASP A 58 -25.71 -30.15 0.11
CA ASP A 58 -26.87 -29.32 -0.21
C ASP A 58 -26.55 -27.88 0.15
N TYR A 59 -26.94 -26.93 -0.70
CA TYR A 59 -26.63 -25.52 -0.48
C TYR A 59 -27.72 -24.60 -1.02
N ALA A 60 -27.89 -23.45 -0.37
CA ALA A 60 -28.81 -22.42 -0.82
C ALA A 60 -28.24 -21.71 -2.07
N THR A 61 -28.88 -21.86 -3.22
CA THR A 61 -28.42 -21.28 -4.50
C THR A 61 -28.45 -19.75 -4.52
N ASP A 62 -29.25 -19.13 -3.66
CA ASP A 62 -29.27 -17.68 -3.47
C ASP A 62 -27.98 -17.17 -2.78
N LEU A 63 -27.22 -18.05 -2.12
CA LEU A 63 -26.00 -17.73 -1.39
C LEU A 63 -24.74 -18.30 -2.06
N PHE A 64 -24.85 -19.45 -2.72
CA PHE A 64 -23.71 -20.16 -3.28
C PHE A 64 -23.92 -20.53 -4.74
N GLU A 65 -22.92 -20.18 -5.55
CA GLU A 65 -22.74 -20.75 -6.89
C GLU A 65 -22.15 -22.16 -6.78
N HIS A 66 -22.50 -23.03 -7.74
CA HIS A 66 -21.99 -24.40 -7.81
C HIS A 66 -20.45 -24.46 -7.73
N ALA A 67 -19.77 -23.63 -8.51
CA ALA A 67 -18.30 -23.55 -8.52
C ALA A 67 -17.70 -23.15 -7.16
N SER A 68 -18.43 -22.39 -6.35
CA SER A 68 -17.99 -22.06 -4.99
C SER A 68 -18.09 -23.25 -4.05
N VAL A 69 -19.13 -24.07 -4.18
CA VAL A 69 -19.32 -25.29 -3.37
C VAL A 69 -18.33 -26.38 -3.77
N GLU A 70 -18.07 -26.56 -5.07
CA GLU A 70 -17.00 -27.45 -5.54
C GLU A 70 -15.64 -27.07 -4.95
N ARG A 71 -15.35 -25.76 -4.89
CA ARG A 71 -14.12 -25.26 -4.26
C ARG A 71 -14.07 -25.57 -2.76
N ILE A 72 -15.18 -25.41 -2.04
CA ILE A 72 -15.28 -25.77 -0.62
C ILE A 72 -15.05 -27.28 -0.42
N ALA A 73 -15.64 -28.12 -1.28
CA ALA A 73 -15.45 -29.56 -1.23
C ALA A 73 -13.96 -29.95 -1.45
N GLY A 74 -13.30 -29.33 -2.42
CA GLY A 74 -11.85 -29.52 -2.66
C GLY A 74 -10.97 -29.07 -1.48
N HIS A 75 -11.35 -27.98 -0.80
CA HIS A 75 -10.68 -27.54 0.43
C HIS A 75 -10.83 -28.56 1.56
N PHE A 76 -12.05 -29.07 1.75
CA PHE A 76 -12.34 -30.09 2.76
C PHE A 76 -11.54 -31.38 2.51
N GLN A 77 -11.47 -31.83 1.26
CA GLN A 77 -10.65 -32.98 0.87
C GLN A 77 -9.15 -32.75 1.13
N THR A 78 -8.63 -31.56 0.80
CA THR A 78 -7.23 -31.21 1.04
C THR A 78 -6.91 -31.24 2.54
N LEU A 79 -7.81 -30.69 3.36
CA LEU A 79 -7.70 -30.68 4.81
C LEU A 79 -7.68 -32.11 5.38
N LEU A 80 -8.64 -32.95 4.97
CA LEU A 80 -8.73 -34.34 5.41
C LEU A 80 -7.49 -35.16 5.01
N ALA A 81 -6.99 -34.97 3.79
CA ALA A 81 -5.77 -35.63 3.33
C ALA A 81 -4.55 -35.22 4.17
N ALA A 82 -4.42 -33.93 4.52
CA ALA A 82 -3.34 -33.46 5.39
C ALA A 82 -3.44 -34.06 6.81
N MET A 83 -4.65 -34.11 7.39
CA MET A 83 -4.89 -34.73 8.69
C MET A 83 -4.56 -36.22 8.71
N ALA A 84 -4.91 -36.94 7.63
CA ALA A 84 -4.62 -38.36 7.49
C ALA A 84 -3.13 -38.65 7.33
N ALA A 85 -2.39 -37.76 6.66
CA ALA A 85 -0.95 -37.92 6.42
C ALA A 85 -0.09 -37.74 7.68
N ASP A 86 -0.42 -36.79 8.56
CA ASP A 86 0.23 -36.63 9.87
C ASP A 86 -0.78 -36.20 10.95
N PRO A 87 -1.28 -37.14 11.76
CA PRO A 87 -2.23 -36.85 12.83
C PRO A 87 -1.69 -35.94 13.95
N ARG A 88 -0.37 -35.71 14.00
CA ARG A 88 0.27 -34.82 15.01
C ARG A 88 0.41 -33.39 14.50
N GLN A 89 0.10 -33.12 13.23
CA GLN A 89 0.17 -31.79 12.67
C GLN A 89 -0.80 -30.84 13.40
N ARG A 90 -0.33 -29.64 13.71
CA ARG A 90 -1.17 -28.62 14.36
C ARG A 90 -2.28 -28.20 13.40
N VAL A 91 -3.51 -28.08 13.91
CA VAL A 91 -4.69 -27.69 13.12
C VAL A 91 -4.45 -26.42 12.30
N GLY A 92 -3.85 -25.38 12.90
CA GLY A 92 -3.56 -24.11 12.21
C GLY A 92 -2.45 -24.17 11.15
N ALA A 93 -1.78 -25.31 10.98
CA ALA A 93 -0.76 -25.54 9.96
C ALA A 93 -1.24 -26.47 8.84
N LEU A 94 -2.47 -26.99 8.90
CA LEU A 94 -3.02 -27.84 7.86
C LEU A 94 -3.31 -27.02 6.59
N ALA A 95 -3.02 -27.59 5.43
CA ALA A 95 -3.28 -26.95 4.16
C ALA A 95 -4.80 -26.97 3.88
N LEU A 96 -5.38 -25.78 3.66
CA LEU A 96 -6.77 -25.63 3.22
C LEU A 96 -6.88 -25.56 1.70
N LEU A 97 -5.94 -24.86 1.07
CA LEU A 97 -5.95 -24.61 -0.36
C LEU A 97 -5.36 -25.79 -1.13
N THR A 98 -5.93 -26.08 -2.28
CA THR A 98 -5.32 -27.05 -3.20
C THR A 98 -3.96 -26.54 -3.70
N PRO A 99 -3.06 -27.42 -4.16
CA PRO A 99 -1.77 -27.00 -4.72
C PRO A 99 -1.90 -25.94 -5.82
N ASP A 100 -2.88 -26.10 -6.72
CA ASP A 100 -3.11 -25.16 -7.84
C ASP A 100 -3.59 -23.80 -7.35
N GLN A 101 -4.50 -23.75 -6.37
CA GLN A 101 -4.97 -22.50 -5.78
C GLN A 101 -3.84 -21.77 -5.04
N ARG A 102 -3.02 -22.52 -4.30
CA ARG A 102 -1.85 -21.96 -3.64
C ARG A 102 -0.86 -21.40 -4.67
N HIS A 103 -0.64 -22.10 -5.78
CA HIS A 103 0.19 -21.61 -6.87
C HIS A 103 -0.39 -20.34 -7.50
N GLN A 104 -1.70 -20.30 -7.77
CA GLN A 104 -2.36 -19.12 -8.30
C GLN A 104 -2.23 -17.90 -7.37
N LEU A 105 -2.41 -18.07 -6.06
CA LEU A 105 -2.29 -16.97 -5.10
C LEU A 105 -0.85 -16.49 -4.91
N LEU A 106 0.12 -17.41 -4.86
CA LEU A 106 1.51 -17.06 -4.59
C LEU A 106 2.27 -16.61 -5.83
N THR A 107 1.95 -17.19 -6.99
CA THR A 107 2.67 -16.94 -8.24
C THR A 107 1.77 -16.29 -9.27
N GLY A 108 0.59 -16.83 -9.55
CA GLY A 108 -0.31 -16.33 -10.60
C GLY A 108 -0.68 -14.85 -10.41
N PHE A 109 -1.25 -14.49 -9.26
CA PHE A 109 -1.64 -13.10 -8.95
C PHE A 109 -0.46 -12.18 -8.63
N ASN A 110 0.68 -12.74 -8.20
CA ASN A 110 1.87 -11.96 -7.85
C ASN A 110 2.91 -11.91 -8.98
N ALA A 111 2.55 -12.33 -10.20
CA ALA A 111 3.40 -12.26 -11.39
C ALA A 111 3.58 -10.81 -11.88
N SER A 112 4.12 -9.95 -11.00
CA SER A 112 4.30 -8.51 -11.15
C SER A 112 5.75 -8.14 -11.51
N GLY A 113 6.48 -9.09 -12.12
CA GLY A 113 7.85 -8.91 -12.58
C GLY A 113 7.91 -7.98 -13.79
N ALA A 114 7.78 -6.68 -13.56
CA ALA A 114 8.01 -5.66 -14.57
C ALA A 114 9.40 -5.03 -14.37
N ASP A 115 10.05 -4.67 -15.47
CA ASP A 115 11.26 -3.85 -15.44
C ASP A 115 10.89 -2.38 -15.22
N TYR A 116 11.63 -1.73 -14.33
CA TYR A 116 11.47 -0.31 -14.01
C TYR A 116 12.84 0.23 -13.53
N PRO A 117 13.08 1.55 -13.59
CA PRO A 117 14.37 2.12 -13.24
C PRO A 117 14.59 2.11 -11.72
N ARG A 118 15.10 1.00 -11.19
CA ARG A 118 15.25 0.73 -9.75
C ARG A 118 16.18 1.69 -9.03
N ASP A 119 17.21 2.17 -9.73
CA ASP A 119 18.25 3.02 -9.15
C ASP A 119 17.99 4.52 -9.41
N GLN A 120 16.91 4.87 -10.12
CA GLN A 120 16.60 6.26 -10.44
C GLN A 120 16.05 6.99 -9.22
N LEU A 121 16.60 8.18 -8.96
CA LEU A 121 16.10 9.09 -7.94
C LEU A 121 14.93 9.90 -8.50
N LEU A 122 13.92 10.13 -7.66
CA LEU A 122 12.69 10.83 -8.06
C LEU A 122 12.96 12.19 -8.75
N HIS A 123 13.87 13.00 -8.20
CA HIS A 123 14.19 14.31 -8.77
C HIS A 123 14.93 14.22 -10.11
N GLN A 124 15.65 13.12 -10.40
CA GLN A 124 16.35 12.94 -11.68
C GLN A 124 15.38 12.79 -12.86
N ALA A 125 14.20 12.22 -12.64
CA ALA A 125 13.16 12.18 -13.67
C ALA A 125 12.69 13.60 -14.04
N PHE A 126 12.53 14.48 -13.05
CA PHE A 126 12.22 15.89 -13.27
C PHE A 126 13.38 16.64 -13.96
N GLU A 127 14.62 16.39 -13.55
CA GLU A 127 15.81 17.01 -14.15
C GLU A 127 15.97 16.66 -15.62
N ALA A 128 15.75 15.40 -15.99
CA ALA A 128 15.79 14.95 -17.38
C ALA A 128 14.75 15.70 -18.24
N GLN A 129 13.52 15.85 -17.72
CA GLN A 129 12.48 16.61 -18.40
C GLN A 129 12.83 18.11 -18.50
N ALA A 130 13.41 18.69 -17.45
CA ALA A 130 13.81 20.09 -17.45
C ALA A 130 14.97 20.40 -18.39
N ALA A 131 15.89 19.47 -18.58
CA ALA A 131 16.94 19.56 -19.59
C ALA A 131 16.37 19.42 -21.01
N ALA A 132 15.40 18.53 -21.22
CA ALA A 132 14.80 18.28 -22.52
C ALA A 132 13.89 19.41 -23.00
N ARG A 133 13.14 20.06 -22.10
CA ARG A 133 12.15 21.10 -22.45
C ARG A 133 12.19 22.29 -21.48
N PRO A 134 13.29 23.06 -21.43
CA PRO A 134 13.50 24.11 -20.43
C PRO A 134 12.46 25.24 -20.49
N ASP A 135 11.97 25.57 -21.68
CA ASP A 135 11.02 26.68 -21.89
C ASP A 135 9.54 26.25 -21.80
N ALA A 136 9.26 24.94 -21.73
CA ALA A 136 7.91 24.44 -21.58
C ALA A 136 7.38 24.73 -20.17
N ILE A 137 6.09 25.06 -20.07
CA ILE A 137 5.43 25.28 -18.78
C ILE A 137 5.39 23.96 -17.99
N ALA A 138 5.91 23.99 -16.76
CA ALA A 138 5.94 22.86 -15.83
C ALA A 138 4.86 22.98 -14.75
N LEU A 139 4.62 24.21 -14.29
CA LEU A 139 3.73 24.46 -13.15
C LEU A 139 2.92 25.72 -13.39
N VAL A 140 1.62 25.63 -13.13
CA VAL A 140 0.68 26.76 -13.18
C VAL A 140 -0.04 26.83 -11.83
N CYS A 141 -0.06 28.02 -11.25
CA CYS A 141 -0.81 28.31 -10.03
C CYS A 141 -1.49 29.67 -10.22
N GLU A 142 -2.82 29.64 -10.33
CA GLU A 142 -3.62 30.83 -10.67
C GLU A 142 -3.12 31.51 -11.96
N SER A 143 -2.79 32.80 -11.90
CA SER A 143 -2.25 33.60 -13.00
C SER A 143 -0.74 33.46 -13.18
N HIS A 144 -0.06 32.70 -12.33
CA HIS A 144 1.39 32.55 -12.36
C HIS A 144 1.78 31.19 -12.94
N SER A 145 2.90 31.15 -13.65
CA SER A 145 3.46 29.91 -14.18
C SER A 145 4.99 29.90 -14.11
N LEU A 146 5.54 28.69 -14.08
CA LEU A 146 6.97 28.44 -14.20
C LEU A 146 7.23 27.45 -15.32
N SER A 147 8.24 27.76 -16.14
CA SER A 147 8.80 26.78 -17.05
C SER A 147 9.59 25.71 -16.27
N TYR A 148 9.87 24.57 -16.90
CA TYR A 148 10.71 23.53 -16.30
C TYR A 148 12.10 24.08 -15.92
N GLY A 149 12.72 24.88 -16.78
CA GLY A 149 14.02 25.49 -16.51
C GLY A 149 13.99 26.46 -15.33
N GLN A 150 12.93 27.27 -15.23
CA GLN A 150 12.75 28.21 -14.11
C GLN A 150 12.52 27.47 -12.78
N LEU A 151 11.66 26.44 -12.79
CA LEU A 151 11.40 25.62 -11.60
C LEU A 151 12.66 24.86 -11.17
N ASN A 152 13.41 24.28 -12.11
CA ASN A 152 14.65 23.58 -11.81
C ASN A 152 15.71 24.52 -11.21
N ARG A 153 15.89 25.72 -11.78
CA ARG A 153 16.79 26.75 -11.22
C ARG A 153 16.44 27.08 -9.78
N ARG A 154 15.16 27.39 -9.50
CA ARG A 154 14.71 27.72 -8.14
C ARG A 154 14.97 26.57 -7.17
N ALA A 155 14.66 25.33 -7.58
CA ALA A 155 14.89 24.15 -6.78
C ALA A 155 16.39 23.91 -6.51
N ASN A 156 17.25 24.11 -7.51
CA ASN A 156 18.71 23.96 -7.38
C ASN A 156 19.30 24.97 -6.40
N GLN A 157 18.92 26.23 -6.52
CA GLN A 157 19.37 27.30 -5.63
C GLN A 157 19.00 27.01 -4.18
N LEU A 158 17.76 26.58 -3.94
CA LEU A 158 17.30 26.19 -2.61
C LEU A 158 17.98 24.90 -2.11
N ALA A 159 18.24 23.92 -2.97
CA ALA A 159 18.96 22.70 -2.61
C ALA A 159 20.39 23.02 -2.14
N HIS A 160 21.14 23.83 -2.89
CA HIS A 160 22.48 24.29 -2.49
C HIS A 160 22.45 25.12 -1.21
N HIS A 161 21.37 25.88 -0.99
CA HIS A 161 21.19 26.61 0.25
C HIS A 161 21.02 25.66 1.45
N LEU A 162 20.19 24.61 1.32
CA LEU A 162 20.01 23.57 2.33
C LEU A 162 21.32 22.80 2.62
N LEU A 163 22.04 22.39 1.57
CA LEU A 163 23.35 21.74 1.70
C LEU A 163 24.36 22.61 2.44
N ALA A 164 24.41 23.91 2.13
CA ALA A 164 25.27 24.87 2.82
C ALA A 164 24.89 25.09 4.30
N ARG A 165 23.66 24.77 4.68
CA ARG A 165 23.17 24.78 6.07
C ARG A 165 23.40 23.43 6.78
N GLY A 166 24.02 22.47 6.10
CA GLY A 166 24.44 21.20 6.68
C GLY A 166 23.44 20.06 6.53
N VAL A 167 22.38 20.23 5.73
CA VAL A 167 21.46 19.13 5.38
C VAL A 167 22.22 18.04 4.62
N ARG A 168 21.96 16.79 4.99
CA ARG A 168 22.60 15.59 4.41
C ARG A 168 21.54 14.61 3.88
N PRO A 169 21.94 13.60 3.10
CA PRO A 169 21.04 12.52 2.73
C PRO A 169 20.32 11.91 3.93
N ASP A 170 19.07 11.52 3.72
CA ASP A 170 18.12 11.08 4.73
C ASP A 170 17.76 12.12 5.79
N ASP A 171 18.31 13.34 5.81
CA ASP A 171 17.80 14.38 6.71
C ASP A 171 16.34 14.71 6.44
N ARG A 172 15.65 15.11 7.50
CA ARG A 172 14.26 15.55 7.42
C ARG A 172 14.24 17.05 7.26
N VAL A 173 13.55 17.53 6.24
CA VAL A 173 13.26 18.95 6.07
C VAL A 173 11.75 19.11 6.11
N ALA A 174 11.25 19.76 7.16
CA ALA A 174 9.83 20.02 7.25
C ALA A 174 9.42 21.13 6.28
N VAL A 175 8.23 21.02 5.71
CA VAL A 175 7.68 21.99 4.77
C VAL A 175 6.34 22.47 5.28
N CYS A 176 6.30 23.71 5.77
CA CYS A 176 5.10 24.41 6.23
C CYS A 176 4.86 25.61 5.32
N LEU A 177 4.34 25.35 4.12
CA LEU A 177 4.07 26.34 3.06
C LEU A 177 2.62 26.22 2.61
N GLU A 178 2.04 27.32 2.15
CA GLU A 178 0.76 27.30 1.46
C GLU A 178 0.89 26.69 0.06
N ARG A 179 -0.24 26.32 -0.54
CA ARG A 179 -0.27 25.83 -1.92
C ARG A 179 0.19 26.93 -2.87
N GLY A 180 1.23 26.66 -3.63
CA GLY A 180 1.79 27.63 -4.56
C GLY A 180 3.00 27.09 -5.31
N LEU A 181 3.62 27.97 -6.09
CA LEU A 181 4.82 27.64 -6.87
C LEU A 181 5.99 27.25 -5.97
N ASP A 182 6.14 27.94 -4.83
CA ASP A 182 7.27 27.74 -3.92
C ASP A 182 7.19 26.42 -3.17
N LEU A 183 5.98 25.89 -2.92
CA LEU A 183 5.81 24.54 -2.36
C LEU A 183 6.46 23.48 -3.26
N VAL A 184 6.15 23.50 -4.56
CA VAL A 184 6.71 22.51 -5.49
C VAL A 184 8.23 22.69 -5.65
N ALA A 185 8.71 23.94 -5.71
CA ALA A 185 10.14 24.23 -5.74
C ALA A 185 10.85 23.72 -4.47
N ALA A 186 10.24 23.88 -3.29
CA ALA A 186 10.77 23.39 -2.01
C ALA A 186 10.84 21.86 -1.96
N LEU A 187 9.79 21.15 -2.39
CA LEU A 187 9.79 19.69 -2.45
C LEU A 187 10.92 19.17 -3.36
N LEU A 188 11.06 19.75 -4.55
CA LEU A 188 12.16 19.38 -5.47
C LEU A 188 13.53 19.70 -4.88
N ALA A 189 13.68 20.85 -4.23
CA ALA A 189 14.94 21.26 -3.61
C ALA A 189 15.38 20.30 -2.49
N ILE A 190 14.43 19.85 -1.65
CA ILE A 190 14.69 18.90 -0.57
C ILE A 190 15.17 17.57 -1.14
N LEU A 191 14.47 17.05 -2.15
CA LEU A 191 14.87 15.81 -2.82
C LEU A 191 16.25 15.93 -3.49
N LYS A 192 16.56 17.09 -4.09
CA LYS A 192 17.87 17.39 -4.70
C LYS A 192 19.00 17.52 -3.68
N ALA A 193 18.68 17.95 -2.45
CA ALA A 193 19.63 17.94 -1.33
C ALA A 193 19.82 16.54 -0.72
N GLY A 194 19.06 15.53 -1.19
CA GLY A 194 19.07 14.16 -0.69
C GLY A 194 18.24 13.94 0.58
N ALA A 195 17.55 14.99 1.05
CA ALA A 195 16.71 14.94 2.23
C ALA A 195 15.28 14.49 1.91
N ALA A 196 14.57 14.05 2.94
CA ALA A 196 13.17 13.72 2.90
C ALA A 196 12.32 14.91 3.35
N TYR A 197 11.29 15.25 2.58
CA TYR A 197 10.37 16.29 3.03
C TYR A 197 9.33 15.75 4.01
N VAL A 198 9.00 16.56 5.03
CA VAL A 198 7.94 16.28 6.00
C VAL A 198 6.87 17.38 5.85
N PRO A 199 5.77 17.12 5.14
CA PRO A 199 4.75 18.15 4.91
C PRO A 199 3.98 18.42 6.22
N LEU A 200 3.91 19.69 6.57
CA LEU A 200 3.12 20.20 7.70
C LEU A 200 2.00 21.07 7.12
N ASP A 201 0.76 20.73 7.44
CA ASP A 201 -0.38 21.58 7.06
C ASP A 201 -0.44 22.78 8.03
N PRO A 202 -0.31 24.03 7.54
CA PRO A 202 -0.38 25.21 8.39
C PRO A 202 -1.74 25.37 9.10
N ALA A 203 -2.79 24.71 8.61
CA ALA A 203 -4.11 24.71 9.23
C ALA A 203 -4.23 23.75 10.42
N TYR A 204 -3.22 22.93 10.70
CA TYR A 204 -3.23 22.06 11.87
C TYR A 204 -3.12 22.84 13.18
N PRO A 205 -3.72 22.34 14.27
CA PRO A 205 -3.50 22.90 15.60
C PRO A 205 -2.00 22.95 15.93
N ALA A 206 -1.56 24.02 16.60
CA ALA A 206 -0.16 24.24 16.94
C ALA A 206 0.47 23.05 17.71
N GLU A 207 -0.29 22.41 18.61
CA GLU A 207 0.16 21.21 19.33
C GLU A 207 0.49 20.05 18.39
N ARG A 208 -0.30 19.87 17.32
CA ARG A 208 -0.06 18.84 16.31
C ARG A 208 1.19 19.13 15.49
N ILE A 209 1.38 20.39 15.09
CA ILE A 209 2.60 20.84 14.39
C ILE A 209 3.82 20.63 15.29
N ALA A 210 3.75 21.04 16.56
CA ALA A 210 4.83 20.87 17.53
C ALA A 210 5.16 19.39 17.76
N HIS A 211 4.16 18.52 17.87
CA HIS A 211 4.37 17.08 18.00
C HIS A 211 5.07 16.50 16.77
N MET A 212 4.61 16.82 15.55
CA MET A 212 5.24 16.35 14.32
C MET A 212 6.68 16.85 14.18
N LEU A 213 6.96 18.09 14.54
CA LEU A 213 8.32 18.64 14.55
C LEU A 213 9.22 17.97 15.60
N ALA A 214 8.69 17.68 16.78
CA ALA A 214 9.43 16.99 17.83
C ALA A 214 9.75 15.53 17.46
N ASP A 215 8.77 14.83 16.87
CA ASP A 215 8.91 13.42 16.46
C ASP A 215 9.81 13.27 15.22
N SER A 216 9.66 14.15 14.23
CA SER A 216 10.48 14.11 13.01
C SER A 216 11.86 14.78 13.14
N ALA A 217 12.09 15.60 14.18
CA ALA A 217 13.35 16.31 14.43
C ALA A 217 14.05 16.84 13.15
N PRO A 218 13.38 17.71 12.36
CA PRO A 218 13.91 18.12 11.07
C PRO A 218 15.13 19.04 11.22
N ALA A 219 16.08 18.90 10.29
CA ALA A 219 17.27 19.75 10.20
C ALA A 219 16.94 21.21 9.85
N ALA A 220 15.82 21.43 9.16
CA ALA A 220 15.28 22.74 8.83
C ALA A 220 13.74 22.67 8.63
N VAL A 221 13.06 23.80 8.80
CA VAL A 221 11.64 23.97 8.47
C VAL A 221 11.51 25.04 7.41
N LEU A 222 11.21 24.65 6.17
CA LEU A 222 10.90 25.61 5.10
C LEU A 222 9.51 26.18 5.31
N THR A 223 9.40 27.50 5.35
CA THR A 223 8.13 28.20 5.55
C THR A 223 8.11 29.55 4.84
N GLN A 224 7.05 30.33 5.03
CA GLN A 224 6.89 31.69 4.53
C GLN A 224 6.61 32.64 5.70
N ARG A 225 6.91 33.92 5.54
CA ARG A 225 6.84 34.93 6.61
C ARG A 225 5.49 34.96 7.31
N SER A 226 4.38 34.83 6.57
CA SER A 226 3.03 34.84 7.13
C SER A 226 2.71 33.64 8.02
N LEU A 227 3.51 32.57 7.96
CA LEU A 227 3.33 31.35 8.74
C LEU A 227 4.34 31.20 9.88
N LEU A 228 5.26 32.15 10.08
CA LEU A 228 6.27 32.04 11.14
C LEU A 228 5.64 31.90 12.53
N ASP A 229 4.52 32.59 12.77
CA ASP A 229 3.81 32.57 14.05
C ASP A 229 3.04 31.26 14.31
N THR A 230 2.86 30.41 13.29
CA THR A 230 2.21 29.08 13.46
C THR A 230 3.19 28.01 13.94
N LEU A 231 4.49 28.27 13.81
CA LEU A 231 5.55 27.36 14.21
C LEU A 231 5.91 27.54 15.70
N PRO A 232 6.25 26.45 16.41
CA PRO A 232 6.70 26.55 17.80
C PRO A 232 8.01 27.33 17.89
N ALA A 233 8.18 28.07 19.00
CA ALA A 233 9.42 28.77 19.29
C ALA A 233 10.61 27.80 19.30
N GLY A 234 11.70 28.18 18.63
CA GLY A 234 12.91 27.36 18.51
C GLY A 234 12.93 26.39 17.32
N ALA A 235 11.86 26.33 16.50
CA ALA A 235 11.93 25.67 15.21
C ALA A 235 13.03 26.30 14.33
N ALA A 236 13.81 25.48 13.62
CA ALA A 236 14.81 25.92 12.65
C ALA A 236 14.14 26.44 11.36
N ALA A 237 13.29 27.47 11.50
CA ALA A 237 12.44 27.99 10.45
C ALA A 237 13.22 28.87 9.46
N LEU A 238 13.04 28.59 8.18
CA LEU A 238 13.58 29.34 7.05
C LEU A 238 12.42 29.91 6.24
N ALA A 239 12.13 31.20 6.44
CA ALA A 239 11.11 31.91 5.66
C ALA A 239 11.67 32.22 4.26
N ILE A 240 11.33 31.40 3.27
CA ILE A 240 11.95 31.44 1.93
C ILE A 240 11.56 32.69 1.12
N ASP A 241 10.47 33.36 1.49
CA ASP A 241 10.00 34.62 0.88
C ASP A 241 10.53 35.87 1.62
N ALA A 242 11.27 35.70 2.73
CA ALA A 242 11.89 36.82 3.42
C ALA A 242 13.05 37.38 2.58
N ALA A 243 13.09 38.70 2.38
CA ALA A 243 14.01 39.34 1.43
C ALA A 243 15.48 38.92 1.59
N ALA A 244 16.00 38.84 2.82
CA ALA A 244 17.37 38.42 3.08
C ALA A 244 17.61 36.94 2.73
N GLU A 245 16.67 36.06 3.10
CA GLU A 245 16.77 34.62 2.84
C GLU A 245 16.60 34.33 1.34
N ALA A 246 15.61 34.94 0.70
CA ALA A 246 15.37 34.86 -0.73
C ALA A 246 16.61 35.31 -1.54
N ALA A 247 17.26 36.41 -1.13
CA ALA A 247 18.50 36.87 -1.75
C ALA A 247 19.66 35.86 -1.53
N ALA A 248 19.78 35.30 -0.32
CA ALA A 248 20.79 34.29 -0.02
C ALA A 248 20.57 32.97 -0.78
N ILE A 249 19.32 32.58 -1.04
CA ILE A 249 18.97 31.44 -1.90
C ILE A 249 19.32 31.76 -3.35
N ALA A 250 18.88 32.91 -3.87
CA ALA A 250 19.11 33.31 -5.26
C ALA A 250 20.60 33.47 -5.62
N ALA A 251 21.47 33.73 -4.64
CA ALA A 251 22.91 33.79 -4.81
C ALA A 251 23.61 32.42 -4.90
N ARG A 252 22.89 31.31 -4.65
CA ARG A 252 23.44 29.96 -4.79
C ARG A 252 23.54 29.53 -6.25
N ALA A 253 24.33 28.49 -6.49
CA ALA A 253 24.48 27.89 -7.82
C ALA A 253 23.12 27.37 -8.33
N ASP A 254 22.88 27.52 -9.63
CA ASP A 254 21.66 27.04 -10.30
C ASP A 254 21.83 25.69 -11.01
N VAL A 255 22.95 25.01 -10.78
CA VAL A 255 23.24 23.65 -11.26
C VAL A 255 22.65 22.59 -10.32
N ASN A 256 22.19 21.46 -10.87
CA ASN A 256 21.73 20.34 -10.05
C ASN A 256 22.87 19.88 -9.12
N PRO A 257 22.61 19.67 -7.82
CA PRO A 257 23.56 18.95 -6.96
C PRO A 257 23.85 17.56 -7.53
N ASP A 258 25.11 17.13 -7.49
CA ASP A 258 25.50 15.81 -8.00
C ASP A 258 25.12 14.71 -6.98
N PRO A 259 24.18 13.80 -7.29
CA PRO A 259 23.77 12.75 -6.37
C PRO A 259 24.92 11.80 -6.00
N ALA A 260 25.89 11.59 -6.90
CA ALA A 260 27.04 10.73 -6.62
C ALA A 260 27.98 11.35 -5.58
N VAL A 261 28.17 12.68 -5.62
CA VAL A 261 28.94 13.42 -4.61
C VAL A 261 28.24 13.39 -3.25
N LEU A 262 26.91 13.43 -3.25
CA LEU A 262 26.11 13.30 -2.03
C LEU A 262 26.04 11.86 -1.50
N GLY A 263 26.41 10.85 -2.29
CA GLY A 263 26.24 9.44 -1.94
C GLY A 263 24.79 8.98 -1.96
N LEU A 264 23.94 9.67 -2.71
CA LEU A 264 22.49 9.44 -2.76
C LEU A 264 22.15 8.23 -3.63
N HIS A 265 21.20 7.43 -3.18
CA HIS A 265 20.72 6.21 -3.88
C HIS A 265 19.22 6.00 -3.66
N ALA A 266 18.59 5.16 -4.47
CA ALA A 266 17.13 4.99 -4.47
C ALA A 266 16.52 4.48 -3.15
N GLY A 267 17.31 3.84 -2.28
CA GLY A 267 16.90 3.49 -0.90
C GLY A 267 16.90 4.65 0.11
N HIS A 268 17.30 5.86 -0.26
CA HIS A 268 17.16 7.03 0.62
C HIS A 268 15.71 7.52 0.64
N LEU A 269 15.35 8.17 1.74
CA LEU A 269 14.00 8.69 1.97
C LEU A 269 13.66 9.83 1.01
N ALA A 270 12.51 9.72 0.34
CA ALA A 270 11.91 10.79 -0.45
C ALA A 270 11.01 11.67 0.41
N TYR A 271 10.19 11.07 1.26
CA TYR A 271 9.28 11.80 2.14
C TYR A 271 8.88 11.02 3.39
N ILE A 272 8.35 11.76 4.37
CA ILE A 272 7.66 11.21 5.53
C ILE A 272 6.29 11.84 5.64
N ILE A 273 5.23 11.03 5.51
CA ILE A 273 3.84 11.49 5.67
C ILE A 273 3.25 10.91 6.95
N TYR A 274 2.71 11.79 7.80
CA TYR A 274 2.06 11.38 9.04
C TYR A 274 0.62 10.89 8.79
N THR A 275 0.28 9.77 9.41
CA THR A 275 -1.07 9.19 9.40
C THR A 275 -1.68 9.21 10.79
N SER A 276 -3.02 9.17 10.90
CA SER A 276 -3.71 9.04 12.19
C SER A 276 -3.39 7.67 12.79
N GLY A 277 -2.52 7.62 13.79
CA GLY A 277 -2.19 6.38 14.47
C GLY A 277 -3.40 5.84 15.24
N SER A 278 -3.57 4.52 15.24
CA SER A 278 -4.62 3.83 16.03
C SER A 278 -4.52 4.07 17.54
N THR A 279 -3.35 4.51 18.00
CA THR A 279 -3.03 4.87 19.39
C THR A 279 -3.30 6.36 19.70
N GLY A 280 -3.89 7.12 18.77
CA GLY A 280 -4.18 8.55 18.92
C GLY A 280 -3.03 9.49 18.55
N LEU A 281 -1.77 9.02 18.63
CA LEU A 281 -0.60 9.79 18.20
C LEU A 281 -0.30 9.54 16.72
N PRO A 282 -0.12 10.61 15.90
CA PRO A 282 0.28 10.48 14.51
C PRO A 282 1.60 9.72 14.34
N LYS A 283 1.74 8.93 13.27
CA LYS A 283 2.98 8.19 12.95
C LYS A 283 3.48 8.56 11.56
N GLY A 284 4.77 8.88 11.45
CA GLY A 284 5.43 9.17 10.18
C GLY A 284 5.70 7.91 9.37
N VAL A 285 5.11 7.79 8.19
CA VAL A 285 5.39 6.73 7.22
C VAL A 285 6.56 7.19 6.35
N MET A 286 7.68 6.50 6.50
CA MET A 286 8.91 6.74 5.73
C MET A 286 8.81 6.05 4.36
N VAL A 287 8.99 6.82 3.29
CA VAL A 287 8.92 6.33 1.91
C VAL A 287 10.20 6.68 1.17
N GLU A 288 10.82 5.67 0.56
CA GLU A 288 12.06 5.79 -0.20
C GLU A 288 11.81 6.24 -1.64
N HIS A 289 12.85 6.78 -2.30
CA HIS A 289 12.79 7.12 -3.73
C HIS A 289 12.33 5.93 -4.58
N ALA A 290 12.86 4.73 -4.33
CA ALA A 290 12.52 3.50 -5.06
C ALA A 290 11.03 3.14 -4.97
N ASN A 291 10.36 3.46 -3.85
CA ASN A 291 8.93 3.20 -3.71
C ASN A 291 8.12 4.10 -4.63
N VAL A 292 8.49 5.38 -4.70
CA VAL A 292 7.79 6.37 -5.53
C VAL A 292 8.04 6.12 -7.01
N THR A 293 9.30 5.85 -7.41
CA THR A 293 9.63 5.57 -8.82
C THR A 293 8.95 4.29 -9.30
N ARG A 294 8.88 3.25 -8.47
CA ARG A 294 8.10 2.03 -8.77
C ARG A 294 6.61 2.34 -8.96
N LEU A 295 6.02 3.14 -8.07
CA LEU A 295 4.61 3.53 -8.18
C LEU A 295 4.34 4.26 -9.50
N LEU A 296 5.15 5.28 -9.81
CA LEU A 296 5.00 6.06 -11.04
C LEU A 296 5.13 5.18 -12.28
N ALA A 297 6.14 4.29 -12.33
CA ALA A 297 6.32 3.36 -13.44
C ALA A 297 5.13 2.38 -13.59
N ALA A 298 4.57 1.90 -12.47
CA ALA A 298 3.41 1.00 -12.49
C ALA A 298 2.13 1.72 -12.95
N THR A 299 2.01 3.03 -12.71
CA THR A 299 0.83 3.82 -13.06
C THR A 299 0.99 4.64 -14.34
N ASP A 300 2.11 4.52 -15.05
CA ASP A 300 2.41 5.33 -16.25
C ASP A 300 1.31 5.22 -17.32
N HIS A 301 0.78 4.02 -17.51
CA HIS A 301 -0.33 3.73 -18.43
C HIS A 301 -1.67 4.39 -18.09
N TRP A 302 -1.79 5.08 -16.95
CA TRP A 302 -3.00 5.84 -16.57
C TRP A 302 -2.98 7.30 -17.01
N PHE A 303 -1.82 7.82 -17.43
CA PHE A 303 -1.60 9.21 -17.81
C PHE A 303 -1.26 9.34 -19.30
#